data_AF-A0A497ZR92-F1
#
_entry.id   AF-A0A497ZR92-F1
#
_cell.length_a   1.000
_cell.length_b   1.000
_cell.length_c   1.000
_cell.angle_alpha   90.00
_cell.angle_beta   90.00
_cell.angle_gamma   90.00
#
_symmetry.space_group_name_H-M   'P 1'
#
loop_
_entity.id
_entity.type
_entity.pdbx_description
1 polymer ?
#
loop_
_entity_poly.entity_id
_entity_poly.type
_entity_poly.pdbx_seq_one_letter_code
_entity_poly.pdbx_strand_id
1 'polypeptide(L)'
;MGHAASPDEGFLGEWAARLRAGVEQPVVGIMLRGSHARRAATAHSDVDVDVLLAGAPYAARRAFLAEHGGRLTHVSVAARDVRSWLSRLGEPADWAFGLPVTAPVRLLWADPHWRPRIDLPVLCHPAGEPQLEELIATLGKVAGARDADDHLGVRLAAADLARLCPSVLRLANPTVRVTSRRAAFAAALDLPVAPPNYREDLLLCLGLRPGSVGQLCAAGARLVGGVLPLIRPYAAEVARAAGADLADALTDGRLDRYVDQLTRPAHRPPRPRREPSPVPAPRPGQWVTVPVPDAPATGAHPSPQEPAADGAVRPSRLDPAIAARLRRTPDGLVAAVVRQHDSGEVLMVAWMDDEALHRTLTTGRATYWSRSRREYWVKGATSGHHQYVRAVALDCDGDALLVDVDQVGAACHTGHRTCFFTELPVGGDGAGAR
;
A
#
# COMPACT_ATOMS: atom_id res chain seq x y z
N MET A 1 20.31 46.21 -7.22
CA MET A 1 21.42 45.39 -7.74
C MET A 1 20.91 43.96 -7.86
N GLY A 2 20.65 43.49 -9.08
CA GLY A 2 20.09 42.15 -9.29
C GLY A 2 21.15 41.10 -8.97
N HIS A 3 20.85 40.19 -8.04
CA HIS A 3 21.66 38.98 -7.89
C HIS A 3 21.57 38.21 -9.22
N ALA A 4 22.72 38.04 -9.90
CA ALA A 4 22.79 37.10 -11.01
C ALA A 4 22.30 35.75 -10.50
N ALA A 5 21.30 35.18 -11.18
CA ALA A 5 20.77 33.86 -10.86
C ALA A 5 21.93 32.87 -10.78
N SER A 6 21.96 32.02 -9.76
CA SER A 6 23.02 31.01 -9.68
C SER A 6 22.97 30.11 -10.94
N PRO A 7 24.09 29.50 -11.36
CA PRO A 7 24.09 28.58 -12.50
C PRO A 7 22.98 27.52 -12.42
N ASP A 8 22.72 27.03 -11.21
CA ASP A 8 21.62 26.10 -10.90
C ASP A 8 20.23 26.72 -11.11
N GLU A 9 20.02 28.01 -10.80
CA GLU A 9 18.75 28.68 -11.07
C GLU A 9 18.51 28.87 -12.57
N GLY A 10 19.57 29.15 -13.34
CA GLY A 10 19.51 29.16 -14.80
C GLY A 10 19.09 27.79 -15.36
N PHE A 11 19.77 26.73 -14.93
CA PHE A 11 19.45 25.34 -15.30
C PHE A 11 18.00 24.96 -14.97
N LEU A 12 17.54 25.26 -13.76
CA LEU A 12 16.17 24.95 -13.33
C LEU A 12 15.12 25.74 -14.13
N GLY A 13 15.42 26.99 -14.48
CA GLY A 13 14.56 27.82 -15.33
C GLY A 13 14.44 27.26 -16.75
N GLU A 14 15.57 26.90 -17.37
CA GLU A 14 15.62 26.26 -18.68
C GLU A 14 14.86 24.93 -18.69
N TRP A 15 15.06 24.10 -17.67
CA TRP A 15 14.34 22.83 -17.52
C TRP A 15 12.84 23.03 -17.32
N ALA A 16 12.43 24.01 -16.51
CA ALA A 16 11.01 24.33 -16.37
C ALA A 16 10.40 24.74 -17.72
N ALA A 17 11.09 25.56 -18.52
CA ALA A 17 10.64 25.92 -19.87
C ALA A 17 10.54 24.70 -20.80
N ARG A 18 11.57 23.84 -20.81
CA ARG A 18 11.60 22.59 -21.59
C ARG A 18 10.45 21.65 -21.23
N LEU A 19 10.18 21.47 -19.93
CA LEU A 19 9.12 20.60 -19.44
C LEU A 19 7.73 21.12 -19.82
N ARG A 20 7.55 22.44 -19.88
CA ARG A 20 6.29 23.05 -20.36
C ARG A 20 6.05 22.80 -21.84
N ALA A 21 7.10 22.92 -22.66
CA ALA A 21 7.00 22.71 -24.10
C ALA A 21 6.89 21.22 -24.49
N GLY A 22 7.38 20.31 -23.62
CA GLY A 22 7.48 18.89 -23.91
C GLY A 22 6.27 18.03 -23.54
N VAL A 23 5.17 18.63 -23.09
CA VAL A 23 3.96 17.92 -22.66
C VAL A 23 2.76 18.44 -23.47
N GLU A 24 1.97 17.51 -24.03
CA GLU A 24 0.79 17.84 -24.84
C GLU A 24 -0.35 18.40 -23.99
N GLN A 25 -0.49 17.93 -22.75
CA GLN A 25 -1.49 18.43 -21.81
C GLN A 25 -1.13 19.82 -21.28
N PRO A 26 -2.14 20.68 -20.99
CA PRO A 26 -1.88 21.99 -20.41
C PRO A 26 -1.18 21.88 -19.05
N VAL A 27 0.08 22.32 -18.98
CA VAL A 27 0.84 22.41 -17.73
C VAL A 27 0.32 23.59 -16.93
N VAL A 28 -0.04 23.36 -15.67
CA VAL A 28 -0.52 24.41 -14.76
C VAL A 28 0.50 24.79 -13.69
N GLY A 29 1.47 23.92 -13.42
CA GLY A 29 2.53 24.19 -12.46
C GLY A 29 3.71 23.25 -12.57
N ILE A 30 4.88 23.74 -12.17
CA ILE A 30 6.10 22.96 -12.06
C ILE A 30 6.70 23.23 -10.68
N MET A 31 6.79 22.17 -9.89
CA MET A 31 7.29 22.22 -8.52
C MET A 31 8.59 21.44 -8.38
N LEU A 32 9.59 22.10 -7.84
CA LEU A 32 10.83 21.47 -7.41
C LEU A 32 10.64 20.84 -6.03
N ARG A 33 11.11 19.60 -5.89
CA ARG A 33 11.10 18.80 -4.65
C ARG A 33 12.55 18.54 -4.20
N GLY A 34 12.71 17.68 -3.20
CA GLY A 34 14.01 17.11 -2.88
C GLY A 34 15.02 18.10 -2.27
N SER A 35 16.31 17.79 -2.42
CA SER A 35 17.40 18.57 -1.84
C SER A 35 17.53 19.95 -2.47
N HIS A 36 17.27 20.10 -3.77
CA HIS A 36 17.29 21.38 -4.47
C HIS A 36 16.18 22.32 -3.97
N ALA A 37 14.97 21.81 -3.67
CA ALA A 37 13.93 22.61 -3.05
C ALA A 37 14.34 23.14 -1.66
N ARG A 38 15.03 22.29 -0.88
CA ARG A 38 15.53 22.63 0.46
C ARG A 38 16.82 23.45 0.47
N ARG A 39 17.40 23.77 -0.70
CA ARG A 39 18.73 24.40 -0.83
C ARG A 39 19.84 23.64 -0.10
N ALA A 40 19.75 22.31 -0.12
CA ALA A 40 20.70 21.38 0.49
C ALA A 40 21.22 20.36 -0.52
N ALA A 41 21.18 20.72 -1.81
CA ALA A 41 21.69 19.88 -2.89
C ALA A 41 23.21 19.76 -2.81
N THR A 42 23.70 18.58 -3.19
CA THR A 42 25.12 18.27 -3.30
C THR A 42 25.46 17.94 -4.74
N ALA A 43 26.75 17.75 -4.99
CA ALA A 43 27.29 17.25 -6.24
C ALA A 43 26.62 15.97 -6.78
N HIS A 44 25.93 15.19 -5.95
CA HIS A 44 25.29 13.92 -6.35
C HIS A 44 23.77 13.95 -6.20
N SER A 45 23.20 15.13 -5.93
CA SER A 45 21.75 15.29 -5.87
C SER A 45 21.14 15.20 -7.25
N ASP A 46 20.01 14.50 -7.34
CA ASP A 46 19.10 14.56 -8.46
C ASP A 46 18.13 15.74 -8.32
N VAL A 47 17.61 16.16 -9.47
CA VAL A 47 16.60 17.21 -9.56
C VAL A 47 15.23 16.55 -9.68
N ASP A 48 14.48 16.57 -8.57
CA ASP A 48 13.11 16.05 -8.51
C ASP A 48 12.09 17.14 -8.83
N VAL A 49 11.26 16.91 -9.85
CA VAL A 49 10.24 17.86 -10.29
C VAL A 49 8.87 17.19 -10.40
N ASP A 50 7.85 17.78 -9.76
CA ASP A 50 6.45 17.49 -10.07
C ASP A 50 5.97 18.44 -11.17
N VAL A 51 5.44 17.89 -12.26
CA VAL A 51 4.78 18.65 -13.33
C VAL A 51 3.28 18.47 -13.18
N LEU A 52 2.58 19.54 -12.82
CA LEU A 52 1.14 19.55 -12.58
C LEU A 52 0.41 19.89 -13.87
N LEU A 53 -0.56 19.06 -14.23
CA LEU A 53 -1.33 19.15 -15.47
C LEU A 53 -2.81 19.43 -15.17
N ALA A 54 -3.45 20.22 -16.03
CA ALA A 54 -4.92 20.32 -16.05
C ALA A 54 -5.53 19.16 -16.85
N GLY A 55 -6.80 18.88 -16.58
CA GLY A 55 -7.62 17.98 -17.40
C GLY A 55 -7.84 16.61 -16.76
N ALA A 56 -7.94 15.60 -17.62
CA ALA A 56 -8.26 14.22 -17.23
C ALA A 56 -7.17 13.60 -16.35
N PRO A 57 -7.52 12.55 -15.56
CA PRO A 57 -6.55 11.83 -14.76
C PRO A 57 -5.33 11.39 -15.56
N TYR A 58 -4.14 11.76 -15.08
CA TYR A 58 -2.88 11.47 -15.75
C TYR A 58 -1.80 11.25 -14.70
N ALA A 59 -0.96 10.24 -14.90
CA ALA A 59 0.24 10.03 -14.11
C ALA A 59 1.32 9.36 -14.94
N ALA A 60 2.48 10.01 -15.05
CA ALA A 60 3.66 9.45 -15.70
C ALA A 60 4.91 9.81 -14.90
N ARG A 61 5.89 8.92 -14.92
CA ARG A 61 7.25 9.20 -14.45
C ARG A 61 8.19 9.15 -15.64
N ARG A 62 9.06 10.15 -15.74
CA ARG A 62 10.14 10.21 -16.72
C ARG A 62 11.43 10.52 -16.00
N ALA A 63 12.53 10.00 -16.53
CA ALA A 63 13.87 10.26 -16.02
C ALA A 63 14.73 10.75 -17.17
N PHE A 64 15.60 11.71 -16.88
CA PHE A 64 16.53 12.28 -17.84
C PHE A 64 17.93 12.34 -17.22
N LEU A 65 18.95 12.28 -18.07
CA LEU A 65 20.31 12.66 -17.73
C LEU A 65 20.61 13.96 -18.47
N ALA A 66 20.87 15.02 -17.74
CA ALA A 66 21.08 16.37 -18.25
C ALA A 66 22.53 16.79 -18.04
N GLU A 67 23.19 17.29 -19.08
CA GLU A 67 24.52 17.86 -18.92
C GLU A 67 24.40 19.34 -18.50
N HIS A 68 25.04 19.70 -17.38
CA HIS A 68 25.08 21.06 -16.88
C HIS A 68 26.36 21.27 -16.05
N GLY A 69 27.04 22.40 -16.27
CA GLY A 69 28.28 22.72 -15.54
C GLY A 69 29.39 21.67 -15.73
N GLY A 70 29.45 21.02 -16.89
CA GLY A 70 30.41 19.94 -17.18
C GLY A 70 30.12 18.62 -16.45
N ARG A 71 28.89 18.41 -15.98
CA ARG A 71 28.48 17.21 -15.22
C ARG A 71 27.14 16.69 -15.68
N LEU A 72 26.95 15.36 -15.60
CA LEU A 72 25.65 14.73 -15.79
C LEU A 72 24.84 14.79 -14.49
N THR A 73 23.62 15.31 -14.60
CA THR A 73 22.64 15.45 -13.52
C THR A 73 21.42 14.61 -13.84
N HIS A 74 20.99 13.78 -12.89
CA HIS A 74 19.74 13.05 -13.02
C HIS A 74 18.55 13.98 -12.75
N VAL A 75 17.59 14.03 -13.68
CA VAL A 75 16.36 14.80 -13.54
C VAL A 75 15.18 13.85 -13.53
N SER A 76 14.53 13.75 -12.38
CA SER A 76 13.37 12.90 -12.12
C SER A 76 12.10 13.74 -12.25
N VAL A 77 11.23 13.38 -13.18
CA VAL A 77 10.01 14.13 -13.49
C VAL A 77 8.78 13.27 -13.22
N ALA A 78 7.97 13.71 -12.27
CA ALA A 78 6.66 13.14 -11.99
C ALA A 78 5.57 14.06 -12.55
N ALA A 79 5.05 13.74 -13.73
CA ALA A 79 3.94 14.46 -14.34
C ALA A 79 2.62 13.88 -13.89
N ARG A 80 1.71 14.70 -13.33
CA ARG A 80 0.40 14.27 -12.85
C ARG A 80 -0.66 15.34 -13.03
N ASP A 81 -1.91 14.94 -13.19
CA ASP A 81 -3.00 15.88 -13.05
C ASP A 81 -3.11 16.41 -11.60
N VAL A 82 -3.64 17.62 -11.43
CA VAL A 82 -3.74 18.28 -10.12
C VAL A 82 -4.56 17.46 -9.12
N ARG A 83 -5.63 16.77 -9.55
CA ARG A 83 -6.50 16.02 -8.63
C ARG A 83 -5.78 14.79 -8.07
N SER A 84 -5.13 14.01 -8.93
CA SER A 84 -4.31 12.87 -8.50
C SER A 84 -3.13 13.30 -7.64
N TRP A 85 -2.53 14.45 -7.94
CA TRP A 85 -1.48 15.04 -7.12
C TRP A 85 -1.99 15.39 -5.71
N LEU A 86 -3.15 16.07 -5.59
CA LEU A 86 -3.78 16.36 -4.31
C LEU A 86 -4.17 15.10 -3.53
N SER A 87 -4.74 14.09 -4.21
CA SER A 87 -5.11 12.80 -3.57
C SER A 87 -3.89 12.15 -2.90
N ARG A 88 -2.73 12.15 -3.56
CA ARG A 88 -1.50 11.60 -2.98
C ARG A 88 -0.93 12.40 -1.82
N LEU A 89 -1.17 13.70 -1.76
CA LEU A 89 -0.81 14.48 -0.57
C LEU A 89 -1.64 14.05 0.65
N GLY A 90 -2.84 13.48 0.41
CA GLY A 90 -3.65 12.84 1.44
C GLY A 90 -3.16 11.45 1.87
N GLU A 91 -2.10 10.90 1.25
CA GLU A 91 -1.56 9.58 1.60
C GLU A 91 -0.27 9.71 2.43
N PRO A 92 -0.04 8.82 3.42
CA PRO A 92 1.20 8.78 4.18
C PRO A 92 2.44 8.53 3.30
N ALA A 93 3.57 9.11 3.69
CA ALA A 93 4.85 8.85 3.02
C ALA A 93 5.48 7.53 3.49
N ASP A 94 5.73 6.63 2.55
CA ASP A 94 6.36 5.30 2.78
C ASP A 94 7.78 5.40 3.40
N TRP A 95 8.55 6.42 3.03
CA TRP A 95 9.90 6.64 3.50
C TRP A 95 9.98 7.27 4.91
N ALA A 96 8.85 7.65 5.49
CA ALA A 96 8.80 8.45 6.72
C ALA A 96 8.58 7.63 8.00
N PHE A 97 8.65 6.30 7.95
CA PHE A 97 8.45 5.41 9.11
C PHE A 97 7.08 5.64 9.80
N GLY A 98 6.06 6.01 9.02
CA GLY A 98 4.72 6.36 9.53
C GLY A 98 4.60 7.76 10.14
N LEU A 99 5.69 8.54 10.22
CA LEU A 99 5.66 9.92 10.70
C LEU A 99 5.07 10.86 9.64
N PRO A 100 4.29 11.87 10.04
CA PRO A 100 3.76 12.88 9.14
C PRO A 100 4.88 13.77 8.56
N VAL A 101 4.73 14.14 7.29
CA VAL A 101 5.72 14.90 6.53
C VAL A 101 5.28 16.34 6.33
N THR A 102 6.23 17.26 6.42
CA THR A 102 6.10 18.65 5.97
C THR A 102 7.35 19.00 5.18
N ALA A 103 7.34 18.73 3.88
CA ALA A 103 8.53 18.84 3.03
C ALA A 103 8.54 20.18 2.28
N PRO A 104 9.62 20.99 2.36
CA PRO A 104 9.74 22.20 1.56
C PRO A 104 9.69 21.90 0.07
N VAL A 105 9.00 22.77 -0.67
CA VAL A 105 8.95 22.75 -2.13
C VAL A 105 9.19 24.14 -2.68
N ARG A 106 9.58 24.23 -3.96
CA ARG A 106 9.73 25.51 -4.64
C ARG A 106 8.94 25.48 -5.93
N LEU A 107 8.05 26.45 -6.10
CA LEU A 107 7.38 26.65 -7.37
C LEU A 107 8.37 27.25 -8.37
N LEU A 108 8.69 26.51 -9.43
CA LEU A 108 9.55 26.99 -10.52
C LEU A 108 8.74 27.77 -11.54
N TRP A 109 7.51 27.33 -11.80
CA TRP A 109 6.59 27.98 -12.71
C TRP A 109 5.14 27.63 -12.36
N ALA A 110 4.21 28.55 -12.59
CA ALA A 110 2.79 28.29 -12.55
C ALA A 110 2.06 29.13 -13.60
N ASP A 111 0.97 28.59 -14.11
CA ASP A 111 -0.05 29.37 -14.80
C ASP A 111 -0.61 30.44 -13.83
N PRO A 112 -0.79 31.71 -14.25
CA PRO A 112 -1.27 32.77 -13.36
C PRO A 112 -2.60 32.49 -12.67
N HIS A 113 -3.52 31.78 -13.34
CA HIS A 113 -4.82 31.42 -12.76
C HIS A 113 -4.68 30.34 -11.68
N TRP A 114 -3.70 29.45 -11.82
CA TRP A 114 -3.44 28.37 -10.87
C TRP A 114 -2.52 28.76 -9.72
N ARG A 115 -1.63 29.73 -9.94
CA ARG A 115 -0.60 30.12 -8.97
C ARG A 115 -1.13 30.31 -7.53
N PRO A 116 -2.24 31.03 -7.27
CA PRO A 116 -2.75 31.18 -5.90
C PRO A 116 -3.15 29.87 -5.22
N ARG A 117 -3.42 28.81 -5.99
CA ARG A 117 -3.85 27.49 -5.49
C ARG A 117 -2.70 26.51 -5.28
N ILE A 118 -1.57 26.74 -5.95
CA ILE A 118 -0.44 25.79 -5.99
C ILE A 118 0.88 26.40 -5.54
N ASP A 119 0.97 27.70 -5.27
CA ASP A 119 2.16 28.34 -4.69
C ASP A 119 2.23 27.99 -3.19
N LEU A 120 2.56 26.72 -2.93
CA LEU A 120 2.67 26.17 -1.59
C LEU A 120 4.15 26.17 -1.17
N PRO A 121 4.50 26.68 0.03
CA PRO A 121 5.88 26.65 0.51
C PRO A 121 6.30 25.24 0.98
N VAL A 122 5.34 24.38 1.30
CA VAL A 122 5.55 23.02 1.79
C VAL A 122 4.47 22.08 1.25
N LEU A 123 4.82 20.80 1.12
CA LEU A 123 3.88 19.72 0.89
C LEU A 123 3.77 18.84 2.14
N CYS A 124 2.54 18.60 2.56
CA CYS A 124 2.24 17.81 3.74
C CYS A 124 1.77 16.43 3.33
N HIS A 125 2.23 15.41 4.06
CA HIS A 125 1.63 14.07 4.03
C HIS A 125 1.18 13.71 5.45
N PRO A 126 0.01 13.07 5.62
CA PRO A 126 -0.45 12.64 6.93
C PRO A 126 0.43 11.55 7.51
N ALA A 127 0.25 11.28 8.79
CA ALA A 127 0.85 10.14 9.46
C ALA A 127 0.23 8.83 8.93
N GLY A 128 1.02 7.76 8.86
CA GLY A 128 0.51 6.42 8.58
C GLY A 128 -0.29 5.86 9.75
N GLU A 129 -1.15 4.87 9.54
CA GLU A 129 -1.82 4.16 10.63
C GLU A 129 -0.78 3.52 11.60
N PRO A 130 -1.08 3.45 12.91
CA PRO A 130 -0.18 2.84 13.87
C PRO A 130 -0.15 1.32 13.65
N GLN A 131 0.99 0.79 13.20
CA GLN A 131 1.15 -0.62 12.81
C GLN A 131 1.44 -1.53 14.02
N LEU A 132 0.57 -1.51 15.03
CA LEU A 132 0.78 -2.30 16.26
C LEU A 132 0.70 -3.80 16.00
N GLU A 133 -0.26 -4.25 15.19
CA GLU A 133 -0.43 -5.67 14.86
C GLU A 133 0.85 -6.21 14.18
N GLU A 134 1.31 -5.56 13.10
CA GLU A 134 2.53 -5.94 12.40
C GLU A 134 3.78 -5.87 13.29
N LEU A 135 3.86 -4.91 14.21
CA LEU A 135 4.95 -4.81 15.18
C LEU A 135 5.00 -6.06 16.09
N ILE A 136 3.85 -6.49 16.61
CA ILE A 136 3.73 -7.69 17.46
C ILE A 136 3.98 -8.96 16.64
N ALA A 137 3.39 -9.08 15.45
CA ALA A 137 3.61 -10.22 14.56
C ALA A 137 5.09 -10.37 14.19
N THR A 138 5.79 -9.25 13.96
CA THR A 138 7.21 -9.25 13.62
C THR A 138 8.10 -9.64 14.80
N LEU A 139 7.73 -9.31 16.04
CA LEU A 139 8.41 -9.87 17.22
C LEU A 139 8.26 -11.39 17.29
N GLY A 140 7.08 -11.91 16.92
CA GLY A 140 6.86 -13.35 16.77
C GLY A 140 7.81 -14.00 15.74
N LYS A 141 8.05 -13.32 14.60
CA LYS A 141 9.03 -13.76 13.59
C LYS A 141 10.46 -13.78 14.14
N VAL A 142 10.85 -12.78 14.95
CA VAL A 142 12.15 -12.77 15.64
C VAL A 142 12.28 -13.96 16.59
N ALA A 143 11.27 -14.22 17.42
CA ALA A 143 11.29 -15.35 18.36
C ALA A 143 11.32 -16.71 17.63
N GLY A 144 10.51 -16.87 16.58
CA GLY A 144 10.49 -18.10 15.78
C GLY A 144 11.82 -18.36 15.07
N ALA A 145 12.46 -17.34 14.52
CA ALA A 145 13.78 -17.46 13.90
C ALA A 145 14.87 -17.80 14.92
N ARG A 146 14.82 -17.20 16.12
CA ARG A 146 15.72 -17.53 17.24
C ARG A 146 15.62 -19.00 17.62
N ASP A 147 14.39 -19.51 17.82
CA ASP A 147 14.16 -20.89 18.25
C ASP A 147 14.54 -21.91 17.16
N ALA A 148 14.53 -21.49 15.89
CA ALA A 148 14.98 -22.28 14.75
C ALA A 148 16.49 -22.17 14.45
N ASP A 149 17.25 -21.45 15.29
CA ASP A 149 18.66 -21.09 15.06
C ASP A 149 18.90 -20.45 13.66
N ASP A 150 17.93 -19.67 13.18
CA ASP A 150 18.00 -18.91 11.93
C ASP A 150 18.58 -17.51 12.15
N HIS A 151 19.90 -17.40 12.04
CA HIS A 151 20.59 -16.13 12.31
C HIS A 151 20.23 -15.03 11.31
N LEU A 152 19.95 -15.40 10.04
CA LEU A 152 19.55 -14.44 9.02
C LEU A 152 18.09 -14.01 9.22
N GLY A 153 17.20 -14.96 9.53
CA GLY A 153 15.81 -14.69 9.86
C GLY A 153 15.66 -13.73 11.03
N VAL A 154 16.45 -13.90 12.10
CA VAL A 154 16.46 -12.97 13.25
C VAL A 154 16.87 -11.56 12.81
N ARG A 155 17.92 -11.42 12.01
CA ARG A 155 18.41 -10.11 11.55
C ARG A 155 17.39 -9.39 10.67
N LEU A 156 16.77 -10.12 9.73
CA LEU A 156 15.75 -9.57 8.84
C LEU A 156 14.53 -9.10 9.64
N ALA A 157 13.97 -9.97 10.47
CA ALA A 157 12.79 -9.66 11.27
C ALA A 157 13.06 -8.54 12.29
N ALA A 158 14.25 -8.49 12.90
CA ALA A 158 14.63 -7.41 13.80
C ALA A 158 14.69 -6.05 13.08
N ALA A 159 15.22 -6.02 11.86
CA ALA A 159 15.28 -4.79 11.06
C ALA A 159 13.89 -4.28 10.69
N ASP A 160 12.97 -5.18 10.33
CA ASP A 160 11.59 -4.82 10.02
C ASP A 160 10.83 -4.34 11.26
N LEU A 161 11.01 -5.02 12.40
CA LEU A 161 10.45 -4.61 13.70
C LEU A 161 10.87 -3.18 14.05
N ALA A 162 12.17 -2.87 13.92
CA ALA A 162 12.70 -1.55 14.22
C ALA A 162 12.12 -0.46 13.31
N ARG A 163 11.82 -0.77 12.03
CA ARG A 163 11.18 0.18 11.10
C ARG A 163 9.73 0.48 11.47
N LEU A 164 9.05 -0.44 12.16
CA LEU A 164 7.66 -0.30 12.58
C LEU A 164 7.52 0.53 13.86
N CYS A 165 8.50 0.53 14.76
CA CYS A 165 8.43 1.23 16.04
C CYS A 165 8.00 2.70 15.94
N PRO A 166 8.55 3.55 15.03
CA PRO A 166 8.15 4.96 14.95
C PRO A 166 6.69 5.15 14.55
N SER A 167 6.14 4.24 13.73
CA SER A 167 4.74 4.33 13.28
C SER A 167 3.75 4.16 14.42
N VAL A 168 4.13 3.40 15.46
CA VAL A 168 3.32 3.15 16.66
C VAL A 168 3.58 4.23 17.70
N LEU A 169 4.86 4.53 17.98
CA LEU A 169 5.25 5.56 18.97
C LEU A 169 4.83 6.97 18.60
N ARG A 170 4.51 7.25 17.33
CA ARG A 170 3.98 8.55 16.92
C ARG A 170 2.72 8.94 17.69
N LEU A 171 1.94 7.98 18.20
CA LEU A 171 0.75 8.25 19.02
C LEU A 171 1.13 9.06 20.27
N ALA A 172 2.24 8.69 20.90
CA ALA A 172 2.83 9.41 22.03
C ALA A 172 3.71 10.61 21.62
N ASN A 173 3.92 10.83 20.32
CA ASN A 173 4.77 11.90 19.78
C ASN A 173 4.04 12.71 18.68
N PRO A 174 2.85 13.27 18.95
CA PRO A 174 1.96 13.81 17.91
C PRO A 174 2.51 15.07 17.22
N THR A 175 3.49 15.75 17.81
CA THR A 175 4.11 16.98 17.29
C THR A 175 5.28 16.72 16.34
N VAL A 176 5.82 15.50 16.30
CA VAL A 176 6.96 15.17 15.44
C VAL A 176 6.53 15.22 13.97
N ARG A 177 7.26 16.00 13.18
CA ARG A 177 7.06 16.20 11.73
C ARG A 177 8.42 16.11 11.06
N VAL A 178 8.46 15.56 9.85
CA VAL A 178 9.74 15.29 9.15
C VAL A 178 9.75 15.94 7.77
N THR A 179 10.91 16.42 7.33
CA THR A 179 11.04 17.22 6.10
C THR A 179 11.75 16.50 4.96
N SER A 180 12.42 15.38 5.26
CA SER A 180 13.20 14.58 4.33
C SER A 180 13.41 13.17 4.87
N ARG A 181 13.82 12.23 4.02
CA ARG A 181 14.13 10.86 4.44
C ARG A 181 15.21 10.78 5.53
N ARG A 182 16.26 11.60 5.41
CA ARG A 182 17.34 11.66 6.43
C ARG A 182 16.85 12.22 7.76
N ALA A 183 15.98 13.23 7.72
CA ALA A 183 15.35 13.80 8.91
C ALA A 183 14.35 12.83 9.54
N ALA A 184 13.61 12.07 8.73
CA ALA A 184 12.71 11.02 9.21
C ALA A 184 13.46 9.92 9.95
N PHE A 185 14.59 9.48 9.40
CA PHE A 185 15.45 8.52 10.09
C PHE A 185 16.03 9.07 11.40
N ALA A 186 16.44 10.35 11.43
CA ALA A 186 16.88 10.99 12.67
C ALA A 186 15.76 11.04 13.72
N ALA A 187 14.57 11.51 13.33
CA ALA A 187 13.42 11.60 14.21
C ALA A 187 12.98 10.23 14.72
N ALA A 188 13.03 9.19 13.88
CA ALA A 188 12.74 7.82 14.26
C ALA A 188 13.68 7.27 15.34
N LEU A 189 14.93 7.73 15.39
CA LEU A 189 15.92 7.35 16.41
C LEU A 189 15.76 8.13 17.73
N ASP A 190 15.27 9.37 17.64
CA ASP A 190 15.28 10.36 18.72
C ASP A 190 13.86 10.88 19.04
N LEU A 191 12.87 9.98 19.10
CA LEU A 191 11.51 10.34 19.50
C LEU A 191 11.49 10.86 20.95
N PRO A 192 10.86 12.02 21.24
CA PRO A 192 10.81 12.60 22.59
C PRO A 192 10.26 11.67 23.67
N VAL A 193 9.22 10.90 23.34
CA VAL A 193 8.63 9.87 24.19
C VAL A 193 8.98 8.52 23.58
N ALA A 194 9.93 7.83 24.19
CA ALA A 194 10.42 6.53 23.74
C ALA A 194 10.82 5.64 24.91
N PRO A 195 10.89 4.30 24.70
CA PRO A 195 11.39 3.37 25.71
C PRO A 195 12.82 3.69 26.18
N PRO A 196 13.22 3.23 27.38
CA PRO A 196 14.63 3.26 27.78
C PRO A 196 15.52 2.56 26.76
N ASN A 197 16.70 3.13 26.49
CA ASN A 197 17.68 2.59 25.54
C ASN A 197 17.19 2.47 24.07
N TYR A 198 16.06 3.11 23.73
CA TYR A 198 15.39 2.97 22.44
C TYR A 198 16.29 3.20 21.23
N ARG A 199 17.07 4.30 21.21
CA ARG A 199 17.99 4.61 20.11
C ARG A 199 18.97 3.47 19.84
N GLU A 200 19.56 2.93 20.90
CA GLU A 200 20.60 1.91 20.82
C GLU A 200 20.01 0.58 20.35
N ASP A 201 18.85 0.21 20.88
CA ASP A 201 18.12 -0.98 20.46
C ASP A 201 17.65 -0.88 19.00
N LEU A 202 17.18 0.30 18.56
CA LEU A 202 16.80 0.55 17.17
C LEU A 202 17.99 0.40 16.23
N LEU A 203 19.14 1.02 16.54
CA LEU A 203 20.36 0.93 15.73
C LEU A 203 20.87 -0.51 15.63
N LEU A 204 20.81 -1.25 16.73
CA LEU A 204 21.19 -2.66 16.78
C LEU A 204 20.27 -3.52 15.89
N CYS A 205 18.95 -3.38 16.05
CA CYS A 205 17.97 -4.14 15.28
C CYS A 205 17.99 -3.78 13.78
N LEU A 206 18.26 -2.53 13.42
CA LEU A 206 18.46 -2.09 12.02
C LEU A 206 19.76 -2.59 11.39
N GLY A 207 20.65 -3.24 12.17
CA GLY A 207 21.96 -3.69 11.70
C GLY A 207 22.97 -2.56 11.50
N LEU A 208 22.71 -1.37 12.04
CA LEU A 208 23.62 -0.22 12.02
C LEU A 208 24.63 -0.24 13.16
N ARG A 209 24.50 -1.21 14.08
CA ARG A 209 25.50 -1.59 15.06
C ARG A 209 25.72 -3.11 15.04
N PRO A 210 26.94 -3.58 15.28
CA PRO A 210 27.20 -5.00 15.39
C PRO A 210 26.51 -5.58 16.63
N GLY A 211 26.05 -6.82 16.53
CA GLY A 211 25.58 -7.57 17.68
C GLY A 211 25.22 -9.02 17.36
N SER A 212 25.19 -9.82 18.42
CA SER A 212 24.82 -11.23 18.39
C SER A 212 23.32 -11.41 18.25
N VAL A 213 22.89 -12.60 17.80
CA VAL A 213 21.48 -12.99 17.70
C VAL A 213 20.74 -12.78 19.03
N GLY A 214 21.36 -13.16 20.15
CA GLY A 214 20.79 -12.95 21.48
C GLY A 214 20.58 -11.47 21.82
N GLN A 215 21.54 -10.60 21.46
CA GLN A 215 21.41 -9.16 21.67
C GLN A 215 20.28 -8.55 20.82
N LEU A 216 20.14 -8.98 19.56
CA LEU A 216 19.05 -8.54 18.68
C LEU A 216 17.67 -8.98 19.21
N CYS A 217 17.54 -10.22 19.66
CA CYS A 217 16.29 -10.72 20.25
C CYS A 217 15.91 -9.93 21.51
N ALA A 218 16.88 -9.68 22.40
CA ALA A 218 16.66 -8.91 23.60
C ALA A 218 16.30 -7.44 23.30
N ALA A 219 16.92 -6.83 22.30
CA ALA A 219 16.59 -5.48 21.85
C ALA A 219 15.17 -5.40 21.25
N GLY A 220 14.80 -6.32 20.37
CA GLY A 220 13.44 -6.39 19.81
C GLY A 220 12.36 -6.53 20.89
N ALA A 221 12.61 -7.36 21.90
CA ALA A 221 11.73 -7.52 23.06
C ALA A 221 11.63 -6.23 23.89
N ARG A 222 12.75 -5.56 24.19
CA ARG A 222 12.74 -4.28 24.93
C ARG A 222 12.04 -3.17 24.17
N LEU A 223 12.23 -3.09 22.86
CA LEU A 223 11.54 -2.13 21.99
C LEU A 223 10.04 -2.32 22.11
N VAL A 224 9.53 -3.53 21.83
CA VAL A 224 8.09 -3.80 21.85
C VAL A 224 7.52 -3.65 23.26
N GLY A 225 8.12 -4.28 24.26
CA GLY A 225 7.66 -4.23 25.64
C GLY A 225 7.68 -2.82 26.24
N GLY A 226 8.62 -1.97 25.81
CA GLY A 226 8.65 -0.56 26.20
C GLY A 226 7.66 0.32 25.43
N VAL A 227 7.28 -0.04 24.21
CA VAL A 227 6.30 0.71 23.39
C VAL A 227 4.89 0.55 23.96
N LEU A 228 4.49 -0.66 24.35
CA LEU A 228 3.13 -0.96 24.82
C LEU A 228 2.63 -0.03 25.94
N PRO A 229 3.36 0.21 27.05
CA PRO A 229 2.88 1.11 28.10
C PRO A 229 2.75 2.56 27.63
N LEU A 230 3.60 3.02 26.71
CA LEU A 230 3.58 4.39 26.19
C LEU A 230 2.37 4.66 25.28
N ILE A 231 1.89 3.63 24.58
CA ILE A 231 0.74 3.75 23.67
C ILE A 231 -0.59 3.32 24.28
N ARG A 232 -0.60 2.69 25.46
CA ARG A 232 -1.83 2.25 26.17
C ARG A 232 -2.88 3.37 26.35
N PRO A 233 -2.51 4.64 26.65
CA PRO A 233 -3.49 5.74 26.71
C PRO A 233 -4.20 6.02 25.38
N TYR A 234 -3.68 5.52 24.26
CA TYR A 234 -4.18 5.73 22.90
C TYR A 234 -4.91 4.48 22.34
N ALA A 235 -5.53 3.69 23.22
CA ALA A 235 -6.24 2.47 22.83
C ALA A 235 -7.38 2.74 21.82
N ALA A 236 -8.02 3.91 21.87
CA ALA A 236 -9.05 4.29 20.91
C ALA A 236 -8.50 4.49 19.49
N GLU A 237 -7.30 5.06 19.37
CA GLU A 237 -6.56 5.16 18.10
C GLU A 237 -6.16 3.78 17.58
N VAL A 238 -5.70 2.90 18.46
CA VAL A 238 -5.37 1.51 18.12
C VAL A 238 -6.62 0.76 17.65
N ALA A 239 -7.77 0.93 18.31
CA ALA A 239 -9.01 0.27 17.94
C ALA A 239 -9.49 0.68 16.54
N ARG A 240 -9.33 1.96 16.18
CA ARG A 240 -9.67 2.46 14.84
C ARG A 240 -8.77 1.89 13.74
N ALA A 241 -7.50 1.64 14.06
CA ALA A 241 -6.52 1.18 13.08
C ALA A 241 -6.46 -0.35 12.93
N ALA A 242 -6.57 -1.07 14.05
CA ALA A 242 -6.29 -2.51 14.11
C ALA A 242 -7.40 -3.34 14.78
N GLY A 243 -8.54 -2.71 15.11
CA GLY A 243 -9.70 -3.38 15.68
C GLY A 243 -9.74 -3.41 17.20
N ALA A 244 -10.95 -3.62 17.74
CA ALA A 244 -11.22 -3.54 19.17
C ALA A 244 -10.48 -4.59 20.00
N ASP A 245 -10.39 -5.85 19.54
CA ASP A 245 -9.75 -6.91 20.34
C ASP A 245 -8.25 -6.62 20.61
N LEU A 246 -7.53 -6.05 19.64
CA LEU A 246 -6.12 -5.69 19.85
C LEU A 246 -5.98 -4.52 20.84
N ALA A 247 -6.90 -3.55 20.79
CA ALA A 247 -6.93 -2.45 21.74
C ALA A 247 -7.31 -2.93 23.16
N ASP A 248 -8.27 -3.84 23.27
CA ASP A 248 -8.63 -4.48 24.53
C ASP A 248 -7.45 -5.28 25.09
N ALA A 249 -6.78 -6.07 24.26
CA ALA A 249 -5.58 -6.82 24.64
C ALA A 249 -4.42 -5.92 25.08
N LEU A 250 -4.32 -4.71 24.52
CA LEU A 250 -3.37 -3.69 24.96
C LEU A 250 -3.72 -3.13 26.33
N THR A 251 -5.01 -2.97 26.66
CA THR A 251 -5.44 -2.38 27.93
C THR A 251 -5.49 -3.39 29.07
N ASP A 252 -6.00 -4.60 28.81
CA ASP A 252 -6.22 -5.68 29.78
C ASP A 252 -4.95 -6.49 30.11
N GLY A 253 -3.83 -6.22 29.43
CA GLY A 253 -2.53 -6.84 29.66
C GLY A 253 -2.30 -8.17 28.94
N ARG A 254 -3.22 -8.63 28.09
CA ARG A 254 -2.99 -9.80 27.22
C ARG A 254 -1.76 -9.61 26.32
N LEU A 255 -1.56 -8.41 25.77
CA LEU A 255 -0.38 -8.13 24.93
C LEU A 255 0.92 -8.21 25.72
N ASP A 256 0.98 -7.71 26.95
CA ASP A 256 2.18 -7.80 27.79
C ASP A 256 2.56 -9.26 28.04
N ARG A 257 1.58 -10.09 28.42
CA ARG A 257 1.79 -11.54 28.60
C ARG A 257 2.23 -12.25 27.32
N TYR A 258 1.68 -11.85 26.18
CA TYR A 258 2.05 -12.42 24.89
C TYR A 258 3.49 -12.04 24.50
N VAL A 259 3.88 -10.79 24.68
CA VAL A 259 5.26 -10.34 24.48
C VAL A 259 6.21 -11.08 25.42
N ASP A 260 5.89 -11.19 26.70
CA ASP A 260 6.67 -11.95 27.69
C ASP A 260 6.84 -13.41 27.27
N GLN A 261 5.81 -14.04 26.72
CA GLN A 261 5.89 -15.41 26.18
C GLN A 261 6.92 -15.51 25.04
N LEU A 262 6.95 -14.55 24.12
CA LEU A 262 7.89 -14.54 22.99
C LEU A 262 9.35 -14.32 23.44
N THR A 263 9.57 -13.66 24.58
CA THR A 263 10.93 -13.43 25.10
C THR A 263 11.57 -14.69 25.69
N ARG A 264 10.76 -15.66 26.13
CA ARG A 264 11.25 -16.89 26.77
C ARG A 264 11.75 -17.89 25.72
N PRO A 265 12.85 -18.61 25.98
CA PRO A 265 13.26 -19.72 25.12
C PRO A 265 12.18 -20.81 25.10
N ALA A 266 11.91 -21.39 23.93
CA ALA A 266 11.02 -22.53 23.83
C ALA A 266 11.52 -23.67 24.73
N HIS A 267 10.64 -24.20 25.60
CA HIS A 267 10.96 -25.33 26.48
C HIS A 267 11.08 -26.67 25.73
N ARG A 268 10.90 -26.66 24.41
CA ARG A 268 10.86 -27.87 23.58
C ARG A 268 12.09 -27.88 22.66
N PRO A 269 12.83 -28.99 22.56
CA PRO A 269 13.99 -29.05 21.67
C PRO A 269 13.56 -28.74 20.23
N PRO A 270 14.40 -28.01 19.46
CA PRO A 270 14.11 -27.71 18.07
C PRO A 270 13.87 -29.02 17.33
N ARG A 271 12.72 -29.14 16.67
CA ARG A 271 12.47 -30.28 15.77
C ARG A 271 13.51 -30.19 14.64
N PRO A 272 14.16 -31.30 14.24
CA PRO A 272 15.11 -31.28 13.14
C PRO A 272 14.42 -30.66 11.92
N ARG A 273 15.09 -29.66 11.31
CA ARG A 273 14.61 -29.03 10.07
C ARG A 273 14.44 -30.13 9.04
N ARG A 274 13.20 -30.47 8.68
CA ARG A 274 12.96 -31.17 7.42
C ARG A 274 13.45 -30.24 6.32
N GLU A 275 14.37 -30.70 5.48
CA GLU A 275 14.66 -29.99 4.23
C GLU A 275 13.32 -29.71 3.55
N PRO A 276 13.02 -28.45 3.19
CA PRO A 276 11.82 -28.18 2.43
C PRO A 276 11.90 -29.03 1.16
N SER A 277 10.87 -29.84 0.90
CA SER A 277 10.75 -30.52 -0.40
C SER A 277 10.99 -29.47 -1.49
N PRO A 278 11.82 -29.75 -2.50
CA PRO A 278 12.17 -28.77 -3.52
C PRO A 278 10.88 -28.20 -4.12
N VAL A 279 10.63 -26.92 -3.84
CA VAL A 279 9.49 -26.20 -4.42
C VAL A 279 9.80 -26.06 -5.91
N PRO A 280 8.97 -26.59 -6.83
CA PRO A 280 9.23 -26.49 -8.25
C PRO A 280 9.38 -25.01 -8.63
N ALA A 281 10.50 -24.66 -9.28
CA ALA A 281 10.66 -23.32 -9.82
C ALA A 281 9.57 -23.09 -10.89
N PRO A 282 8.77 -22.01 -10.81
CA PRO A 282 7.83 -21.69 -11.86
C PRO A 282 8.60 -21.44 -13.16
N ARG A 283 8.11 -21.95 -14.30
CA ARG A 283 8.66 -21.58 -15.61
C ARG A 283 8.51 -20.06 -15.79
N PRO A 284 9.37 -19.37 -16.57
CA PRO A 284 9.20 -17.95 -16.86
C PRO A 284 7.77 -17.68 -17.36
N GLY A 285 7.02 -16.82 -16.65
CA GLY A 285 5.62 -16.49 -16.95
C GLY A 285 4.54 -17.35 -16.28
N GLN A 286 4.91 -18.39 -15.53
CA GLN A 286 4.00 -19.09 -14.62
C GLN A 286 4.15 -18.57 -13.20
N TRP A 287 3.03 -18.25 -12.55
CA TRP A 287 2.98 -18.06 -11.10
C TRP A 287 2.33 -19.32 -10.53
N VAL A 288 3.02 -20.03 -9.64
CA VAL A 288 2.44 -21.17 -8.93
C VAL A 288 1.63 -20.60 -7.77
N THR A 289 0.35 -20.33 -7.98
CA THR A 289 -0.60 -20.20 -6.87
C THR A 289 -0.90 -21.61 -6.38
N VAL A 290 -0.46 -21.95 -5.18
CA VAL A 290 -0.88 -23.19 -4.51
C VAL A 290 -2.36 -23.02 -4.16
N PRO A 291 -3.29 -23.80 -4.75
CA PRO A 291 -4.68 -23.77 -4.32
C PRO A 291 -4.76 -24.33 -2.90
N VAL A 292 -5.34 -23.57 -1.97
CA VAL A 292 -5.64 -24.06 -0.62
C VAL A 292 -6.99 -24.78 -0.67
N PRO A 293 -7.09 -26.08 -0.32
CA PRO A 293 -8.37 -26.77 -0.26
C PRO A 293 -9.11 -26.46 1.04
N ASP A 294 -10.43 -26.34 1.00
CA ASP A 294 -11.29 -25.87 2.09
C ASP A 294 -11.60 -26.93 3.19
N ALA A 295 -10.72 -27.89 3.48
CA ALA A 295 -10.97 -28.93 4.50
C ALA A 295 -10.02 -28.84 5.72
N PRO A 296 -10.50 -29.12 6.95
CA PRO A 296 -9.65 -29.17 8.14
C PRO A 296 -8.67 -30.36 8.06
N ALA A 297 -7.41 -30.13 8.41
CA ALA A 297 -6.37 -31.15 8.40
C ALA A 297 -6.58 -32.20 9.51
N THR A 298 -7.33 -33.25 9.22
CA THR A 298 -7.27 -34.52 9.96
C THR A 298 -6.49 -35.52 9.13
N GLY A 299 -5.39 -36.05 9.69
CA GLY A 299 -4.49 -36.95 8.98
C GLY A 299 -5.15 -38.27 8.58
N ALA A 300 -5.15 -38.57 7.29
CA ALA A 300 -5.16 -39.91 6.69
C ALA A 300 -4.81 -39.80 5.19
N HIS A 301 -4.06 -40.76 4.64
CA HIS A 301 -3.64 -40.79 3.23
C HIS A 301 -4.81 -40.99 2.25
N PRO A 302 -4.72 -40.50 0.99
CA PRO A 302 -5.79 -40.64 0.02
C PRO A 302 -5.72 -41.99 -0.73
N SER A 303 -6.88 -42.61 -0.94
CA SER A 303 -7.08 -43.61 -2.01
C SER A 303 -7.79 -42.93 -3.20
N PRO A 304 -7.60 -43.41 -4.44
CA PRO A 304 -7.88 -42.61 -5.63
C PRO A 304 -9.28 -42.80 -6.23
N GLN A 305 -9.83 -41.65 -6.67
CA GLN A 305 -10.76 -41.40 -7.79
C GLN A 305 -12.18 -42.00 -7.77
N GLU A 306 -13.19 -41.13 -7.94
CA GLU A 306 -14.10 -41.11 -9.10
C GLU A 306 -14.93 -39.78 -9.16
N PRO A 307 -15.50 -39.39 -10.32
CA PRO A 307 -15.81 -37.99 -10.64
C PRO A 307 -17.27 -37.53 -10.38
N ALA A 308 -17.37 -36.26 -10.00
CA ALA A 308 -18.41 -35.23 -10.25
C ALA A 308 -19.92 -35.59 -10.15
N ALA A 309 -20.60 -34.97 -9.17
CA ALA A 309 -21.86 -34.22 -9.34
C ALA A 309 -22.33 -33.65 -7.98
N ASP A 310 -22.29 -32.33 -7.82
CA ASP A 310 -23.36 -31.48 -7.26
C ASP A 310 -22.81 -30.10 -6.89
N GLY A 311 -23.60 -29.06 -7.17
CA GLY A 311 -23.28 -27.66 -6.91
C GLY A 311 -23.08 -27.40 -5.42
N ALA A 312 -21.84 -27.51 -4.95
CA ALA A 312 -21.49 -27.24 -3.57
C ALA A 312 -21.64 -25.73 -3.30
N VAL A 313 -22.71 -25.36 -2.61
CA VAL A 313 -22.82 -24.07 -1.90
C VAL A 313 -21.61 -23.98 -0.97
N ARG A 314 -20.72 -23.02 -1.27
CA ARG A 314 -19.56 -22.74 -0.42
C ARG A 314 -20.04 -22.08 0.87
N PRO A 315 -19.49 -22.44 2.04
CA PRO A 315 -19.90 -21.84 3.30
C PRO A 315 -19.63 -20.33 3.25
N SER A 316 -20.71 -19.54 3.34
CA SER A 316 -20.70 -18.08 3.34
C SER A 316 -21.49 -17.57 4.54
N ARG A 317 -21.10 -16.41 5.06
CA ARG A 317 -21.85 -15.66 6.09
C ARG A 317 -22.79 -14.61 5.50
N LEU A 318 -23.11 -14.70 4.21
CA LEU A 318 -24.11 -13.85 3.57
C LEU A 318 -25.46 -14.01 4.29
N ASP A 319 -26.17 -12.89 4.49
CA ASP A 319 -27.51 -12.91 5.05
C ASP A 319 -28.40 -13.91 4.26
N PRO A 320 -29.00 -14.91 4.91
CA PRO A 320 -29.84 -15.91 4.24
C PRO A 320 -30.98 -15.30 3.41
N ALA A 321 -31.53 -14.16 3.82
CA ALA A 321 -32.59 -13.47 3.08
C ALA A 321 -32.07 -12.83 1.78
N ILE A 322 -30.80 -12.40 1.75
CA ILE A 322 -30.14 -11.93 0.52
C ILE A 322 -29.76 -13.13 -0.34
N ALA A 323 -29.17 -14.17 0.25
CA ALA A 323 -28.74 -15.38 -0.45
C ALA A 323 -29.89 -16.09 -1.18
N ALA A 324 -31.08 -16.13 -0.56
CA ALA A 324 -32.29 -16.72 -1.15
C ALA A 324 -32.79 -15.97 -2.40
N ARG A 325 -32.41 -14.71 -2.59
CA ARG A 325 -32.81 -13.89 -3.74
C ARG A 325 -31.85 -14.01 -4.94
N LEU A 326 -30.66 -14.58 -4.74
CA LEU A 326 -29.68 -14.73 -5.81
C LEU A 326 -29.97 -15.95 -6.67
N ARG A 327 -30.12 -15.75 -7.98
CA ARG A 327 -30.20 -16.80 -8.98
C ARG A 327 -28.82 -17.06 -9.56
N ARG A 328 -28.17 -18.10 -9.03
CA ARG A 328 -26.80 -18.46 -9.40
C ARG A 328 -26.78 -19.32 -10.66
N THR A 329 -25.71 -19.18 -11.42
CA THR A 329 -25.32 -20.15 -12.45
C THR A 329 -25.04 -21.53 -11.82
N PRO A 330 -24.96 -22.61 -12.62
CA PRO A 330 -24.60 -23.95 -12.11
C PRO A 330 -23.26 -24.00 -11.34
N ASP A 331 -22.35 -23.06 -11.63
CA ASP A 331 -21.07 -22.90 -10.93
C ASP A 331 -21.20 -22.17 -9.58
N GLY A 332 -22.41 -21.79 -9.15
CA GLY A 332 -22.68 -21.06 -7.91
C GLY A 332 -22.43 -19.56 -7.99
N LEU A 333 -22.34 -18.98 -9.19
CA LEU A 333 -21.94 -17.59 -9.41
C LEU A 333 -23.09 -16.71 -9.91
N VAL A 334 -23.09 -15.44 -9.49
CA VAL A 334 -23.92 -14.34 -10.00
C VAL A 334 -23.03 -13.35 -10.76
N ALA A 335 -23.54 -12.76 -11.85
CA ALA A 335 -22.81 -11.73 -12.58
C ALA A 335 -22.76 -10.43 -11.75
N ALA A 336 -21.65 -9.70 -11.82
CA ALA A 336 -21.52 -8.39 -11.20
C ALA A 336 -21.13 -7.37 -12.28
N VAL A 337 -22.09 -6.53 -12.66
CA VAL A 337 -21.87 -5.36 -13.52
C VAL A 337 -21.40 -4.22 -12.63
N VAL A 338 -20.18 -3.76 -12.86
CA VAL A 338 -19.54 -2.75 -12.02
C VAL A 338 -19.57 -1.44 -12.77
N ARG A 339 -20.18 -0.42 -12.19
CA ARG A 339 -20.21 0.92 -12.79
C ARG A 339 -19.73 1.98 -11.81
N GLN A 340 -19.24 3.08 -12.37
CA GLN A 340 -18.88 4.24 -11.60
C GLN A 340 -20.16 4.88 -11.02
N HIS A 341 -20.19 5.11 -9.71
CA HIS A 341 -21.39 5.54 -9.00
C HIS A 341 -21.92 6.92 -9.40
N ASP A 342 -21.06 7.86 -9.82
CA ASP A 342 -21.44 9.24 -10.15
C ASP A 342 -21.73 9.44 -11.65
N SER A 343 -20.92 8.83 -12.53
CA SER A 343 -21.11 8.95 -13.99
C SER A 343 -22.03 7.89 -14.59
N GLY A 344 -22.24 6.76 -13.89
CA GLY A 344 -22.93 5.59 -14.43
C GLY A 344 -22.10 4.79 -15.45
N GLU A 345 -20.86 5.18 -15.74
CA GLU A 345 -19.98 4.51 -16.70
C GLU A 345 -19.75 3.04 -16.29
N VAL A 346 -20.07 2.09 -17.16
CA VAL A 346 -19.80 0.67 -16.92
C VAL A 346 -18.30 0.42 -17.03
N LEU A 347 -17.72 -0.08 -15.95
CA LEU A 347 -16.27 -0.23 -15.78
C LEU A 347 -15.79 -1.64 -16.10
N MET A 348 -16.51 -2.65 -15.62
CA MET A 348 -16.15 -4.04 -15.84
C MET A 348 -17.32 -4.96 -15.51
N VAL A 349 -17.21 -6.21 -15.96
CA VAL A 349 -18.03 -7.32 -15.49
C VAL A 349 -17.13 -8.30 -14.75
N ALA A 350 -17.62 -8.79 -13.62
CA ALA A 350 -16.99 -9.83 -12.81
C ALA A 350 -18.03 -10.85 -12.35
N TRP A 351 -17.59 -11.83 -11.55
CA TRP A 351 -18.45 -12.87 -10.97
C TRP A 351 -18.32 -12.83 -9.46
N MET A 352 -19.41 -13.10 -8.75
CA MET A 352 -19.43 -13.25 -7.29
C MET A 352 -20.15 -14.56 -6.94
N ASP A 353 -19.69 -15.25 -5.91
CA ASP A 353 -20.55 -16.17 -5.14
C ASP A 353 -20.99 -15.47 -3.84
N ASP A 354 -21.66 -16.21 -2.96
CA ASP A 354 -22.20 -15.69 -1.71
C ASP A 354 -21.12 -15.08 -0.81
N GLU A 355 -19.93 -15.67 -0.80
CA GLU A 355 -18.83 -15.22 0.05
C GLU A 355 -18.18 -13.95 -0.53
N ALA A 356 -18.02 -13.89 -1.86
CA ALA A 356 -17.57 -12.67 -2.53
C ALA A 356 -18.53 -11.50 -2.30
N LEU A 357 -19.85 -11.76 -2.38
CA LEU A 357 -20.87 -10.75 -2.09
C LEU A 357 -20.87 -10.37 -0.61
N HIS A 358 -20.79 -11.35 0.31
CA HIS A 358 -20.70 -11.11 1.75
C HIS A 358 -19.53 -10.18 2.09
N ARG A 359 -18.33 -10.48 1.60
CA ARG A 359 -17.14 -9.64 1.78
C ARG A 359 -17.34 -8.26 1.19
N THR A 360 -17.94 -8.17 0.00
CA THR A 360 -18.19 -6.89 -0.66
C THR A 360 -19.12 -6.00 0.17
N LEU A 361 -20.23 -6.54 0.67
CA LEU A 361 -21.22 -5.80 1.47
C LEU A 361 -20.67 -5.42 2.86
N THR A 362 -19.85 -6.27 3.47
CA THR A 362 -19.33 -6.05 4.83
C THR A 362 -18.09 -5.16 4.88
N THR A 363 -17.20 -5.26 3.88
CA THR A 363 -15.94 -4.49 3.87
C THR A 363 -16.05 -3.17 3.11
N GLY A 364 -17.09 -2.98 2.28
CA GLY A 364 -17.19 -1.85 1.36
C GLY A 364 -16.13 -1.89 0.23
N ARG A 365 -15.44 -3.02 0.05
CA ARG A 365 -14.40 -3.23 -0.97
C ARG A 365 -14.85 -4.29 -1.94
N ALA A 366 -14.81 -4.00 -3.24
CA ALA A 366 -15.30 -4.93 -4.23
C ALA A 366 -14.42 -6.19 -4.29
N THR A 367 -15.03 -7.33 -3.94
CA THR A 367 -14.41 -8.65 -3.93
C THR A 367 -15.11 -9.54 -4.93
N TYR A 368 -14.35 -10.22 -5.78
CA TYR A 368 -14.87 -11.01 -6.88
C TYR A 368 -14.32 -12.43 -6.85
N TRP A 369 -15.02 -13.36 -7.50
CA TRP A 369 -14.60 -14.75 -7.71
C TRP A 369 -14.05 -14.97 -9.13
N SER A 370 -12.78 -15.37 -9.23
CA SER A 370 -12.11 -15.49 -10.51
C SER A 370 -12.44 -16.85 -11.10
N ARG A 371 -13.22 -16.91 -12.18
CA ARG A 371 -13.57 -18.21 -12.80
C ARG A 371 -12.34 -18.98 -13.30
N SER A 372 -11.33 -18.27 -13.82
CA SER A 372 -10.10 -18.87 -14.33
C SER A 372 -9.12 -19.25 -13.23
N ARG A 373 -8.95 -18.40 -12.21
CA ARG A 373 -8.02 -18.63 -11.09
C ARG A 373 -8.65 -19.42 -9.94
N ARG A 374 -9.98 -19.56 -9.96
CA ARG A 374 -10.82 -20.16 -8.92
C ARG A 374 -10.43 -19.66 -7.53
N GLU A 375 -10.35 -18.33 -7.38
CA GLU A 375 -9.97 -17.66 -6.13
C GLU A 375 -10.72 -16.34 -5.96
N TYR A 376 -10.84 -15.88 -4.71
CA TYR A 376 -11.31 -14.53 -4.41
C TYR A 376 -10.21 -13.51 -4.67
N TRP A 377 -10.56 -12.35 -5.22
CA TRP A 377 -9.66 -11.21 -5.27
C TRP A 377 -10.38 -9.92 -4.92
N VAL A 378 -9.74 -9.12 -4.07
CA VAL A 378 -10.19 -7.75 -3.78
C VAL A 378 -9.61 -6.82 -4.85
N LYS A 379 -10.46 -6.09 -5.57
CA LYS A 379 -10.00 -5.27 -6.69
C LYS A 379 -9.00 -4.21 -6.21
N GLY A 380 -7.85 -4.21 -6.88
CA GLY A 380 -6.76 -3.29 -6.60
C GLY A 380 -5.87 -3.66 -5.42
N ALA A 381 -6.11 -4.77 -4.69
CA ALA A 381 -5.27 -5.13 -3.54
C ALA A 381 -3.77 -5.20 -3.87
N THR A 382 -3.44 -5.67 -5.08
CA THR A 382 -2.06 -5.73 -5.58
C THR A 382 -1.66 -4.50 -6.38
N SER A 383 -2.57 -3.96 -7.22
CA SER A 383 -2.24 -2.88 -8.17
C SER A 383 -2.47 -1.46 -7.65
N GLY A 384 -3.09 -1.30 -6.48
CA GLY A 384 -3.56 -0.02 -5.95
C GLY A 384 -4.82 0.53 -6.65
N HIS A 385 -5.30 -0.11 -7.72
CA HIS A 385 -6.49 0.34 -8.47
C HIS A 385 -7.80 -0.15 -7.85
N HIS A 386 -8.15 0.43 -6.73
CA HIS A 386 -9.22 -0.02 -5.86
C HIS A 386 -10.63 0.30 -6.34
N GLN A 387 -11.61 -0.43 -5.82
CA GLN A 387 -13.04 -0.14 -5.98
C GLN A 387 -13.70 -0.09 -4.60
N TYR A 388 -14.22 1.08 -4.25
CA TYR A 388 -15.00 1.27 -3.03
C TYR A 388 -16.48 1.20 -3.36
N VAL A 389 -17.20 0.29 -2.73
CA VAL A 389 -18.62 0.07 -3.01
C VAL A 389 -19.45 1.18 -2.37
N ARG A 390 -20.32 1.80 -3.16
CA ARG A 390 -21.27 2.84 -2.75
C ARG A 390 -22.68 2.30 -2.65
N ALA A 391 -23.07 1.46 -3.59
CA ALA A 391 -24.34 0.74 -3.56
C ALA A 391 -24.23 -0.60 -4.29
N VAL A 392 -25.12 -1.53 -3.94
CA VAL A 392 -25.31 -2.78 -4.67
C VAL A 392 -26.81 -2.95 -4.88
N ALA A 393 -27.21 -3.14 -6.14
CA ALA A 393 -28.57 -3.49 -6.50
C ALA A 393 -28.60 -4.89 -7.11
N LEU A 394 -29.67 -5.63 -6.83
CA LEU A 394 -29.98 -6.91 -7.47
C LEU A 394 -30.94 -6.62 -8.62
N ASP A 395 -30.75 -7.26 -9.77
CA ASP A 395 -31.69 -7.21 -10.87
C ASP A 395 -33.02 -7.94 -10.55
N CYS A 396 -33.96 -7.91 -11.49
CA CYS A 396 -35.34 -8.34 -11.24
C CYS A 396 -35.50 -9.86 -11.06
N ASP A 397 -34.66 -10.66 -11.71
CA ASP A 397 -34.67 -12.12 -11.68
C ASP A 397 -33.51 -12.72 -10.87
N GLY A 398 -32.65 -11.86 -10.32
CA GLY A 398 -31.66 -12.17 -9.31
C GLY A 398 -30.35 -12.75 -9.84
N ASP A 399 -30.13 -12.75 -11.16
CA ASP A 399 -28.96 -13.36 -11.79
C ASP A 399 -27.81 -12.39 -12.12
N ALA A 400 -28.03 -11.09 -11.91
CA ALA A 400 -26.99 -10.07 -11.91
C ALA A 400 -27.09 -9.06 -10.77
N LEU A 401 -25.92 -8.59 -10.34
CA LEU A 401 -25.72 -7.49 -9.42
C LEU A 401 -25.23 -6.26 -10.19
N LEU A 402 -25.78 -5.10 -9.86
CA LEU A 402 -25.22 -3.81 -10.23
C LEU A 402 -24.46 -3.25 -9.04
N VAL A 403 -23.14 -3.16 -9.17
CA VAL A 403 -22.23 -2.68 -8.12
C VAL A 403 -21.80 -1.27 -8.48
N ASP A 404 -22.36 -0.29 -7.80
CA ASP A 404 -21.97 1.11 -7.88
C ASP A 404 -20.70 1.31 -7.06
N VAL A 405 -19.60 1.65 -7.74
CA VAL A 405 -18.29 1.84 -7.11
C VAL A 405 -17.72 3.22 -7.34
N ASP A 406 -16.87 3.64 -6.42
CA ASP A 406 -15.90 4.69 -6.63
C ASP A 406 -14.56 4.04 -7.03
N GLN A 407 -14.22 4.11 -8.31
CA GLN A 407 -13.03 3.48 -8.87
C GLN A 407 -11.80 4.38 -8.72
N VAL A 408 -10.78 3.86 -8.04
CA VAL A 408 -9.44 4.45 -8.00
C VAL A 408 -8.60 3.87 -9.14
N GLY A 409 -8.09 4.75 -10.00
CA GLY A 409 -7.27 4.38 -11.16
C GLY A 409 -7.96 3.45 -12.16
N ALA A 410 -7.23 2.51 -12.76
CA ALA A 410 -7.74 1.68 -13.85
C ALA A 410 -8.65 0.53 -13.34
N ALA A 411 -9.85 0.40 -13.92
CA ALA A 411 -10.65 -0.81 -13.71
C ALA A 411 -10.02 -2.02 -14.41
N CYS A 412 -9.41 -1.80 -15.58
CA CYS A 412 -8.75 -2.86 -16.33
C CYS A 412 -7.29 -3.06 -15.91
N HIS A 413 -6.82 -4.30 -15.95
CA HIS A 413 -5.42 -4.66 -15.70
C HIS A 413 -4.46 -4.15 -16.80
N THR A 414 -4.98 -3.79 -17.98
CA THR A 414 -4.22 -3.17 -19.07
C THR A 414 -4.04 -1.66 -18.90
N GLY A 415 -4.56 -1.08 -17.81
CA GLY A 415 -4.45 0.34 -17.51
C GLY A 415 -5.62 1.20 -18.00
N HIS A 416 -6.57 0.63 -18.75
CA HIS A 416 -7.77 1.36 -19.19
C HIS A 416 -8.78 1.61 -18.06
N ARG A 417 -9.51 2.73 -18.16
CA ARG A 417 -10.54 3.16 -17.21
C ARG A 417 -11.69 2.17 -17.10
N THR A 418 -12.11 1.62 -18.24
CA THR A 418 -13.12 0.58 -18.40
C THR A 418 -12.50 -0.62 -19.13
N CYS A 419 -13.03 -1.82 -18.90
CA CYS A 419 -12.74 -3.00 -19.70
C CYS A 419 -13.41 -2.94 -21.09
N PHE A 420 -14.39 -2.06 -21.29
CA PHE A 420 -15.18 -1.91 -22.51
C PHE A 420 -14.61 -0.81 -23.42
N PHE A 421 -13.32 -0.91 -23.76
CA PHE A 421 -12.61 0.11 -24.56
C PHE A 421 -12.51 -0.24 -26.05
N THR A 422 -12.89 -1.45 -26.44
CA THR A 422 -12.90 -1.89 -27.85
C THR A 422 -14.33 -1.88 -28.36
N GLU A 423 -14.62 -1.00 -29.31
CA GLU A 423 -15.91 -0.96 -30.00
C GLU A 423 -16.02 -2.08 -31.03
N LEU A 424 -17.20 -2.70 -31.12
CA LEU A 424 -17.52 -3.67 -32.15
C LEU A 424 -18.45 -3.01 -33.18
N PRO A 425 -18.20 -3.18 -34.49
CA PRO A 425 -19.07 -2.63 -35.51
C PRO A 425 -20.46 -3.29 -35.42
N VAL A 426 -21.50 -2.47 -35.47
CA VAL A 426 -22.87 -2.93 -35.64
C VAL A 426 -23.16 -2.93 -37.14
N GLY A 427 -23.52 -4.08 -37.70
CA GLY A 427 -23.76 -4.23 -39.14
C GLY A 427 -25.03 -3.50 -39.61
N GLY A 428 -24.86 -2.64 -40.63
CA GLY A 428 -25.85 -1.76 -41.28
C GLY A 428 -25.42 -0.30 -41.12
N ASP A 429 -24.64 0.31 -42.01
CA ASP A 429 -24.88 0.41 -43.45
C ASP A 429 -23.60 0.31 -44.29
N GLY A 430 -23.65 -0.49 -45.35
CA GLY A 430 -22.88 -0.20 -46.55
C GLY A 430 -23.76 0.58 -47.53
N ALA A 431 -23.59 1.92 -47.61
CA ALA A 431 -23.78 2.71 -48.83
C ALA A 431 -23.54 4.22 -48.60
N GLY A 432 -22.64 4.81 -49.42
CA GLY A 432 -22.66 6.23 -49.80
C GLY A 432 -21.79 7.16 -48.95
N ALA A 433 -20.50 7.34 -49.25
CA ALA A 433 -19.95 8.23 -50.28
C ALA A 433 -19.91 9.74 -49.90
N ARG A 434 -18.68 10.26 -49.99
CA ARG A 434 -18.20 11.66 -50.07
C ARG A 434 -17.83 12.36 -48.77
#